data_AF-A0A4P9J9M2-F1
#
_entry.id   AF-A0A4P9J9M2-F1
#
_cell.length_a   1.000
_cell.length_b   1.000
_cell.length_c   1.000
_cell.angle_alpha   90.00
_cell.angle_beta   90.00
_cell.angle_gamma   90.00
#
_symmetry.space_group_name_H-M   'P 1'
#
loop_
_entity.id
_entity.type
_entity.pdbx_description
1 polymer ?
#
loop_
_entity_poly.entity_id
_entity_poly.type
_entity_poly.pdbx_seq_one_letter_code
_entity_poly.pdbx_strand_id
1 'polypeptide(L)'
;MTDSSSATTRIAVLIDCDNVSPAHAGAILEELATYGTATVKRAYGDWTTTNLGGWKKALNDLAIQPVQQFAYTAGKNSTDSALIIEAMDLLWMGHVDTFALVSSDSDFTRLATRLRESGKRVIGLGERKTPVSLRHAVDQFIYLELLGAGDPDDGAETEAPVAAPVAGSEGGRSRARRGSAAAGGAAVSAPSAASSAAAGAAGAAASSAAGRATGGVTGGSEDAAGPAGVEPAGLAGEPAEDASAPRINLQSALMKAVNATSGDDGWAHLSQVGQHLSRAHVDFDPRDFGHRKLSTLVAEQPYLEHRTEGGRMQVALKRRAGRR
;
A
#
# COMPACT_ATOMS: atom_id res chain seq x y z
N MET A 1 -34.75 -23.45 29.65
CA MET A 1 -34.50 -23.89 28.27
C MET A 1 -34.03 -22.68 27.48
N THR A 2 -32.72 -22.45 27.44
CA THR A 2 -32.10 -21.45 26.56
C THR A 2 -31.26 -22.24 25.58
N ASP A 3 -31.75 -22.29 24.34
CA ASP A 3 -31.08 -22.90 23.21
C ASP A 3 -29.87 -22.01 22.85
N SER A 4 -28.70 -22.35 23.37
CA SER A 4 -27.43 -21.74 22.97
C SER A 4 -27.00 -22.34 21.64
N SER A 5 -27.66 -21.93 20.57
CA SER A 5 -27.14 -22.11 19.21
C SER A 5 -25.85 -21.30 19.09
N SER A 6 -24.71 -21.96 18.87
CA SER A 6 -23.44 -21.29 18.62
C SER A 6 -23.53 -20.53 17.30
N ALA A 7 -23.96 -19.27 17.34
CA ALA A 7 -24.03 -18.44 16.15
C ALA A 7 -22.61 -18.30 15.57
N THR A 8 -22.43 -18.77 14.33
CA THR A 8 -21.17 -18.64 13.62
C THR A 8 -20.82 -17.16 13.46
N THR A 9 -19.64 -16.76 13.92
CA THR A 9 -19.13 -15.38 13.80
C THR A 9 -19.16 -14.93 12.35
N ARG A 10 -19.81 -13.79 12.06
CA ARG A 10 -19.88 -13.24 10.71
C ARG A 10 -18.76 -12.25 10.48
N ILE A 11 -18.00 -12.50 9.42
CA ILE A 11 -16.84 -11.69 9.03
C ILE A 11 -17.18 -10.89 7.77
N ALA A 12 -16.83 -9.60 7.79
CA ALA A 12 -16.70 -8.79 6.58
C ALA A 12 -15.23 -8.69 6.18
N VAL A 13 -14.92 -9.16 4.98
CA VAL A 13 -13.59 -9.14 4.38
C VAL A 13 -13.53 -8.01 3.37
N LEU A 14 -12.73 -6.99 3.68
CA LEU A 14 -12.56 -5.79 2.89
C LEU A 14 -11.13 -5.74 2.35
N ILE A 15 -10.98 -5.93 1.05
CA ILE A 15 -9.68 -6.11 0.39
C ILE A 15 -9.35 -4.88 -0.44
N ASP A 16 -8.24 -4.25 -0.11
CA ASP A 16 -7.64 -3.20 -0.91
C ASP A 16 -6.75 -3.82 -2.01
N CYS A 17 -7.27 -3.89 -3.23
CA CYS A 17 -6.61 -4.57 -4.34
C CYS A 17 -5.44 -3.80 -4.93
N ASP A 18 -5.32 -2.51 -4.62
CA ASP A 18 -4.18 -1.70 -5.03
C ASP A 18 -2.93 -2.03 -4.17
N ASN A 19 -3.15 -2.49 -2.94
CA ASN A 19 -2.10 -2.86 -1.99
C ASN A 19 -1.88 -4.38 -1.81
N VAL A 20 -2.70 -5.23 -2.45
CA VAL A 20 -2.67 -6.69 -2.26
C VAL A 20 -2.60 -7.43 -3.58
N SER A 21 -1.72 -8.44 -3.67
CA SER A 21 -1.64 -9.33 -4.82
C SER A 21 -2.81 -10.33 -4.85
N PRO A 22 -3.40 -10.62 -6.03
CA PRO A 22 -4.49 -11.60 -6.15
C PRO A 22 -4.10 -13.02 -5.72
N ALA A 23 -2.79 -13.34 -5.69
CA ALA A 23 -2.29 -14.63 -5.23
C ALA A 23 -2.60 -14.92 -3.76
N HIS A 24 -2.74 -13.88 -2.93
CA HIS A 24 -3.04 -14.04 -1.50
C HIS A 24 -4.54 -14.21 -1.22
N ALA A 25 -5.43 -13.92 -2.17
CA ALA A 25 -6.87 -13.88 -1.94
C ALA A 25 -7.44 -15.20 -1.39
N GLY A 26 -6.99 -16.33 -1.92
CA GLY A 26 -7.41 -17.66 -1.44
C GLY A 26 -6.95 -17.91 0.00
N ALA A 27 -5.66 -17.74 0.24
CA ALA A 27 -5.07 -17.98 1.56
C ALA A 27 -5.62 -17.04 2.65
N ILE A 28 -5.96 -15.80 2.30
CA ILE A 28 -6.66 -14.87 3.20
C ILE A 28 -8.01 -15.45 3.63
N LEU A 29 -8.82 -15.94 2.68
CA LEU A 29 -10.14 -16.46 3.02
C LEU A 29 -10.07 -17.78 3.79
N GLU A 30 -9.08 -18.63 3.48
CA GLU A 30 -8.82 -19.87 4.23
C GLU A 30 -8.42 -19.60 5.68
N GLU A 31 -7.51 -18.65 5.92
CA GLU A 31 -7.14 -18.24 7.28
C GLU A 31 -8.34 -17.61 8.00
N LEU A 32 -9.11 -16.75 7.34
CA LEU A 32 -10.28 -16.11 7.93
C LEU A 32 -11.40 -17.10 8.28
N ALA A 33 -11.48 -18.23 7.57
CA ALA A 33 -12.43 -19.29 7.87
C ALA A 33 -12.22 -19.92 9.25
N THR A 34 -11.01 -19.81 9.84
CA THR A 34 -10.74 -20.27 11.21
C THR A 34 -11.41 -19.41 12.28
N TYR A 35 -11.72 -18.15 11.98
CA TYR A 35 -12.33 -17.20 12.93
C TYR A 35 -13.85 -17.06 12.76
N GLY A 36 -14.42 -17.54 11.65
CA GLY A 36 -15.83 -17.38 11.34
C GLY A 36 -16.15 -17.52 9.86
N THR A 37 -17.37 -17.15 9.48
CA THR A 37 -17.83 -17.20 8.08
C THR A 37 -17.70 -15.83 7.42
N ALA A 38 -16.97 -15.76 6.31
CA ALA A 38 -16.88 -14.58 5.46
C ALA A 38 -18.20 -14.31 4.72
N THR A 39 -19.12 -13.62 5.40
CA THR A 39 -20.45 -13.27 4.88
C THR A 39 -20.43 -12.13 3.87
N VAL A 40 -19.50 -11.19 4.04
CA VAL A 40 -19.28 -10.09 3.11
C VAL A 40 -17.85 -10.21 2.61
N LYS A 41 -17.67 -10.25 1.29
CA LYS A 41 -16.37 -10.34 0.63
C LYS A 41 -16.31 -9.27 -0.44
N ARG A 42 -15.56 -8.20 -0.19
CA ARG A 42 -15.42 -7.07 -1.11
C ARG A 42 -13.98 -6.78 -1.42
N ALA A 43 -13.76 -6.50 -2.70
CA ALA A 43 -12.49 -6.09 -3.25
C ALA A 43 -12.65 -4.69 -3.83
N TYR A 44 -11.79 -3.77 -3.47
CA TYR A 44 -11.85 -2.37 -3.86
C TYR A 44 -10.68 -2.05 -4.77
N GLY A 45 -10.96 -1.36 -5.87
CA GLY A 45 -9.94 -0.87 -6.79
C GLY A 45 -10.54 -0.23 -8.02
N ASP A 46 -9.66 0.34 -8.85
CA ASP A 46 -10.04 0.83 -10.17
C ASP A 46 -9.89 -0.28 -11.22
N TRP A 47 -10.96 -1.02 -11.50
CA TRP A 47 -10.96 -2.14 -12.46
C TRP A 47 -10.80 -1.71 -13.92
N THR A 48 -10.74 -0.41 -14.20
CA THR A 48 -10.38 0.09 -15.53
C THR A 48 -8.87 0.04 -15.79
N THR A 49 -8.08 -0.11 -14.73
CA THR A 49 -6.62 -0.18 -14.80
C THR A 49 -6.14 -1.58 -15.18
N THR A 50 -4.97 -1.65 -15.84
CA THR A 50 -4.42 -2.93 -16.32
C THR A 50 -3.71 -3.73 -15.22
N ASN A 51 -3.29 -3.10 -14.11
CA ASN A 51 -2.57 -3.76 -13.01
C ASN A 51 -3.48 -4.71 -12.21
N LEU A 52 -4.79 -4.50 -12.21
CA LEU A 52 -5.75 -5.37 -11.52
C LEU A 52 -6.26 -6.54 -12.37
N GLY A 53 -5.74 -6.74 -13.59
CA GLY A 53 -6.20 -7.82 -14.48
C GLY A 53 -6.12 -9.23 -13.89
N GLY A 54 -5.14 -9.48 -13.00
CA GLY A 54 -4.98 -10.76 -12.29
C GLY A 54 -6.07 -11.07 -11.27
N TRP A 55 -6.80 -10.06 -10.79
CA TRP A 55 -7.88 -10.22 -9.81
C TRP A 55 -9.12 -10.87 -10.42
N LYS A 56 -9.37 -10.72 -11.72
CA LYS A 56 -10.60 -11.23 -12.35
C LYS A 56 -10.85 -12.71 -12.07
N LYS A 57 -9.80 -13.54 -12.12
CA LYS A 57 -9.91 -14.98 -11.82
C LYS A 57 -10.24 -15.19 -10.33
N ALA A 58 -9.44 -14.61 -9.44
CA ALA A 58 -9.61 -14.73 -7.99
C ALA A 58 -10.99 -14.26 -7.52
N LEU A 59 -11.50 -13.15 -8.05
CA LEU A 59 -12.82 -12.61 -7.71
C LEU A 59 -13.95 -13.60 -8.05
N ASN A 60 -13.89 -14.22 -9.22
CA ASN A 60 -14.90 -15.18 -9.66
C ASN A 60 -14.80 -16.49 -8.88
N ASP A 61 -13.59 -17.05 -8.75
CA ASP A 61 -13.37 -18.34 -8.11
C ASP A 61 -13.73 -18.31 -6.62
N LEU A 62 -13.48 -17.17 -5.95
CA LEU A 62 -13.71 -17.00 -4.51
C LEU A 62 -15.02 -16.28 -4.18
N ALA A 63 -15.85 -15.97 -5.18
CA ALA A 63 -17.08 -15.20 -5.04
C ALA A 63 -16.89 -13.91 -4.22
N ILE A 64 -15.88 -13.11 -4.60
CA ILE A 64 -15.59 -11.79 -4.02
C ILE A 64 -16.22 -10.74 -4.92
N GLN A 65 -17.01 -9.85 -4.34
CA GLN A 65 -17.66 -8.78 -5.09
C GLN A 65 -16.67 -7.66 -5.39
N PRO A 66 -16.43 -7.31 -6.67
CA PRO A 66 -15.63 -6.13 -7.02
C PRO A 66 -16.45 -4.85 -6.77
N VAL A 67 -15.81 -3.88 -6.13
CA VAL A 67 -16.30 -2.52 -5.93
C VAL A 67 -15.44 -1.61 -6.80
N GLN A 68 -16.02 -1.04 -7.84
CA GLN A 68 -15.34 -0.13 -8.76
C GLN A 68 -15.24 1.26 -8.12
N GLN A 69 -14.03 1.82 -8.09
CA GLN A 69 -13.83 3.22 -7.80
C GLN A 69 -12.92 3.85 -8.85
N PHE A 70 -13.38 4.91 -9.52
CA PHE A 70 -12.57 5.61 -10.52
C PHE A 70 -11.51 6.48 -9.83
N ALA A 71 -10.26 6.33 -10.27
CA ALA A 71 -9.19 7.25 -9.89
C ALA A 71 -9.32 8.56 -10.71
N TYR A 72 -9.91 9.60 -10.12
CA TYR A 72 -9.99 10.92 -10.75
C TYR A 72 -8.62 11.62 -10.86
N THR A 73 -7.64 11.16 -10.10
CA THR A 73 -6.27 11.67 -10.11
C THR A 73 -5.36 10.57 -9.58
N ALA A 74 -4.26 10.29 -10.29
CA ALA A 74 -3.32 9.24 -9.89
C ALA A 74 -2.72 9.56 -8.51
N GLY A 75 -2.65 8.56 -7.64
CA GLY A 75 -2.09 8.70 -6.28
C GLY A 75 -3.03 9.25 -5.22
N LYS A 76 -4.34 9.38 -5.50
CA LYS A 76 -5.33 9.76 -4.49
C LYS A 76 -6.02 8.54 -3.88
N ASN A 77 -6.38 8.67 -2.61
CA ASN A 77 -6.98 7.62 -1.75
C ASN A 77 -8.49 7.43 -2.03
N SER A 78 -8.89 7.41 -3.30
CA SER A 78 -10.30 7.22 -3.67
C SER A 78 -10.78 5.82 -3.35
N THR A 79 -9.96 4.79 -3.62
CA THR A 79 -10.24 3.40 -3.27
C THR A 79 -10.42 3.25 -1.76
N ASP A 80 -9.52 3.86 -0.97
CA ASP A 80 -9.55 3.79 0.50
C ASP A 80 -10.81 4.46 1.07
N SER A 81 -11.21 5.59 0.49
CA SER A 81 -12.43 6.29 0.88
C SER A 81 -13.67 5.43 0.67
N ALA A 82 -13.76 4.74 -0.47
CA ALA A 82 -14.86 3.82 -0.76
C ALA A 82 -14.88 2.64 0.24
N LEU A 83 -13.72 2.06 0.54
CA LEU A 83 -13.58 0.99 1.53
C LEU A 83 -14.02 1.45 2.93
N ILE A 84 -13.59 2.64 3.36
CA ILE A 84 -13.94 3.21 4.67
C ILE A 84 -15.46 3.45 4.77
N ILE A 85 -16.06 4.04 3.74
CA ILE A 85 -17.51 4.31 3.71
C ILE A 85 -18.27 2.99 3.88
N GLU A 86 -17.94 1.98 3.09
CA GLU A 86 -18.62 0.70 3.12
C GLU A 86 -18.38 -0.07 4.42
N ALA A 87 -17.18 0.02 5.01
CA ALA A 87 -16.90 -0.52 6.33
C ALA A 87 -17.80 0.10 7.41
N MET A 88 -18.03 1.42 7.36
CA MET A 88 -18.93 2.10 8.29
C MET A 88 -20.38 1.73 8.05
N ASP A 89 -20.82 1.59 6.80
CA ASP A 89 -22.18 1.15 6.49
C ASP A 89 -22.44 -0.26 7.03
N LEU A 90 -21.49 -1.19 6.84
CA LEU A 90 -21.57 -2.55 7.39
C LEU A 90 -21.59 -2.55 8.93
N LEU A 91 -20.82 -1.65 9.55
CA LEU A 91 -20.83 -1.47 11.00
C LEU A 91 -22.22 -1.08 11.49
N TRP A 92 -22.86 -0.10 10.83
CA TRP A 92 -24.17 0.44 11.19
C TRP A 92 -25.33 -0.50 10.85
N MET A 93 -25.21 -1.34 9.81
CA MET A 93 -26.18 -2.40 9.53
C MET A 93 -26.25 -3.46 10.65
N GLY A 94 -25.15 -3.63 11.41
CA GLY A 94 -25.14 -4.48 12.60
C GLY A 94 -25.09 -6.00 12.33
N HIS A 95 -24.98 -6.44 11.07
CA HIS A 95 -24.96 -7.86 10.69
C HIS A 95 -23.56 -8.50 10.68
N VAL A 96 -22.52 -7.75 11.05
CA VAL A 96 -21.13 -8.21 11.05
C VAL A 96 -20.57 -8.13 12.46
N ASP A 97 -19.85 -9.17 12.87
CA ASP A 97 -19.26 -9.30 14.20
C ASP A 97 -17.75 -9.02 14.17
N THR A 98 -17.09 -9.37 13.06
CA THR A 98 -15.65 -9.18 12.84
C THR A 98 -15.36 -8.51 11.50
N PHE A 99 -14.42 -7.57 11.49
CA PHE A 99 -13.93 -6.93 10.27
C PHE A 99 -12.52 -7.42 9.95
N ALA A 100 -12.31 -7.92 8.75
CA ALA A 100 -11.00 -8.24 8.21
C ALA A 100 -10.59 -7.14 7.22
N LEU A 101 -9.62 -6.32 7.62
CA LEU A 101 -9.06 -5.24 6.80
C LEU A 101 -7.79 -5.76 6.14
N VAL A 102 -7.82 -5.97 4.82
CA VAL A 102 -6.67 -6.48 4.06
C VAL A 102 -6.01 -5.30 3.33
N SER A 103 -5.04 -4.68 4.00
CA SER A 103 -4.21 -3.61 3.44
C SER A 103 -2.93 -3.42 4.27
N SER A 104 -1.91 -2.84 3.66
CA SER A 104 -0.67 -2.42 4.34
C SER A 104 -0.60 -0.90 4.59
N ASP A 105 -1.66 -0.15 4.26
CA ASP A 105 -1.70 1.32 4.41
C ASP A 105 -2.05 1.76 5.85
N SER A 106 -1.27 2.70 6.40
CA SER A 106 -1.55 3.31 7.69
C SER A 106 -2.84 4.13 7.76
N ASP A 107 -3.42 4.56 6.64
CA ASP A 107 -4.62 5.40 6.66
C ASP A 107 -5.84 4.67 7.27
N PHE A 108 -5.86 3.33 7.22
CA PHE A 108 -6.87 2.51 7.87
C PHE A 108 -6.76 2.43 9.41
N THR A 109 -5.72 3.01 10.01
CA THR A 109 -5.51 2.99 11.47
C THR A 109 -6.71 3.58 12.22
N ARG A 110 -7.28 4.69 11.73
CA ARG A 110 -8.45 5.32 12.36
C ARG A 110 -9.72 4.50 12.21
N LEU A 111 -9.92 3.88 11.04
CA LEU A 111 -11.02 2.94 10.80
C LEU A 111 -10.95 1.76 11.77
N ALA A 112 -9.80 1.11 11.88
CA ALA A 112 -9.59 -0.03 12.79
C ALA A 112 -9.92 0.34 14.24
N THR A 113 -9.44 1.49 14.71
CA THR A 113 -9.71 1.98 16.06
C THR A 113 -11.22 2.20 16.28
N ARG A 114 -11.90 2.86 15.33
CA ARG A 114 -13.34 3.16 15.42
C ARG A 114 -14.21 1.91 15.43
N LEU A 115 -13.84 0.89 14.64
CA LEU A 115 -14.52 -0.42 14.63
C LEU A 115 -14.41 -1.11 15.99
N ARG A 116 -13.22 -1.08 16.61
CA ARG A 116 -12.98 -1.64 17.96
C ARG A 116 -13.72 -0.89 19.05
N GLU A 117 -13.73 0.44 19.00
CA GLU A 117 -14.54 1.28 19.90
C GLU A 117 -16.04 0.96 19.81
N SER A 118 -16.49 0.44 18.67
CA SER A 118 -17.88 0.00 18.47
C SER A 118 -18.12 -1.46 18.91
N GLY A 119 -17.14 -2.09 19.57
CA GLY A 119 -17.23 -3.46 20.07
C GLY A 119 -17.09 -4.54 19.01
N LYS A 120 -16.58 -4.22 17.81
CA LYS A 120 -16.30 -5.20 16.76
C LYS A 120 -14.87 -5.70 16.87
N ARG A 121 -14.66 -6.99 16.60
CA ARG A 121 -13.31 -7.53 16.48
C ARG A 121 -12.71 -7.10 15.14
N VAL A 122 -11.46 -6.69 15.11
CA VAL A 122 -10.76 -6.27 13.89
C VAL A 122 -9.50 -7.13 13.67
N ILE A 123 -9.45 -7.79 12.52
CA ILE A 123 -8.29 -8.54 12.04
C ILE A 123 -7.66 -7.73 10.93
N GLY A 124 -6.39 -7.33 11.10
CA GLY A 124 -5.60 -6.70 10.05
C GLY A 124 -4.81 -7.76 9.29
N LEU A 125 -4.79 -7.66 7.96
CA LEU A 125 -3.98 -8.51 7.10
C LEU A 125 -3.14 -7.63 6.19
N GLY A 126 -1.82 -7.84 6.17
CA GLY A 126 -0.93 -7.03 5.34
C GLY A 126 0.49 -7.61 5.27
N GLU A 127 1.34 -6.95 4.51
CA GLU A 127 2.75 -7.35 4.36
C GLU A 127 3.58 -6.98 5.60
N ARG A 128 4.79 -7.54 5.73
CA ARG A 128 5.73 -7.19 6.81
C ARG A 128 6.08 -5.71 6.88
N LYS A 129 6.05 -5.00 5.73
CA LYS A 129 6.31 -3.56 5.65
C LYS A 129 5.22 -2.69 6.30
N THR A 130 4.07 -3.28 6.65
CA THR A 130 2.95 -2.56 7.26
C THR A 130 3.41 -1.74 8.46
N PRO A 131 2.99 -0.48 8.61
CA PRO A 131 3.37 0.36 9.75
C PRO A 131 2.93 -0.22 11.10
N VAL A 132 3.75 0.02 12.14
CA VAL A 132 3.44 -0.38 13.53
C VAL A 132 2.09 0.20 14.00
N SER A 133 1.73 1.40 13.51
CA SER A 133 0.48 2.08 13.87
C SER A 133 -0.75 1.25 13.51
N LEU A 134 -0.82 0.70 12.29
CA LEU A 134 -1.95 -0.12 11.88
C LEU A 134 -1.96 -1.45 12.65
N ARG A 135 -0.79 -2.09 12.80
CA ARG A 135 -0.67 -3.35 13.54
C ARG A 135 -1.18 -3.26 14.98
N HIS A 136 -0.94 -2.13 15.65
CA HIS A 136 -1.41 -1.92 17.03
C HIS A 136 -2.87 -1.43 17.10
N ALA A 137 -3.42 -0.94 15.98
CA ALA A 137 -4.79 -0.47 15.91
C ALA A 137 -5.81 -1.61 15.76
N VAL A 138 -5.41 -2.78 15.27
CA VAL A 138 -6.25 -3.98 15.15
C VAL A 138 -6.12 -4.87 16.38
N ASP A 139 -7.02 -5.84 16.57
CA ASP A 139 -6.93 -6.81 17.67
C ASP A 139 -5.94 -7.94 17.36
N GLN A 140 -5.83 -8.31 16.09
CA GLN A 140 -4.89 -9.31 15.60
C GLN A 140 -4.38 -8.90 14.23
N PHE A 141 -3.08 -9.08 14.00
CA PHE A 141 -2.46 -8.80 12.70
C PHE A 141 -1.86 -10.07 12.10
N ILE A 142 -2.20 -10.36 10.85
CA ILE A 142 -1.76 -11.54 10.11
C ILE A 142 -0.91 -11.09 8.94
N TYR A 143 0.29 -11.68 8.80
CA TYR A 143 1.19 -11.37 7.71
C TYR A 143 0.84 -12.20 6.47
N LEU A 144 0.64 -11.55 5.32
CA LEU A 144 0.28 -12.22 4.07
C LEU A 144 1.36 -13.22 3.60
N GLU A 145 2.61 -12.98 3.94
CA GLU A 145 3.73 -13.86 3.59
C GLU A 145 3.68 -15.21 4.34
N LEU A 146 3.01 -15.28 5.49
CA LEU A 146 2.88 -16.51 6.26
C LEU A 146 1.76 -17.41 5.74
N LEU A 147 0.83 -16.86 4.96
CA LEU A 147 -0.35 -17.57 4.46
C LEU A 147 -0.03 -18.50 3.27
N GLY A 148 1.12 -18.32 2.61
CA GLY A 148 1.58 -19.15 1.49
C GLY A 148 2.52 -20.30 1.87
N ALA A 149 2.91 -20.40 3.14
CA ALA A 149 3.85 -21.42 3.63
C ALA A 149 3.08 -22.63 4.17
N GLY A 150 2.41 -23.36 3.27
CA GLY A 150 1.85 -24.67 3.56
C GLY A 150 2.89 -25.78 3.40
N ASP A 151 3.79 -25.90 4.37
CA ASP A 151 4.42 -27.15 4.85
C ASP A 151 5.42 -26.77 5.98
N PRO A 152 5.18 -27.13 7.25
CA PRO A 152 6.20 -27.08 8.28
C PRO A 152 7.06 -28.36 8.17
N ASP A 153 8.08 -28.33 7.31
CA ASP A 153 9.25 -29.18 7.47
C ASP A 153 10.35 -28.35 8.15
N ASP A 154 10.63 -28.76 9.38
CA ASP A 154 11.76 -28.45 10.26
C ASP A 154 12.38 -27.04 10.29
N GLY A 155 12.20 -26.39 11.46
CA GLY A 155 13.33 -25.97 12.28
C GLY A 155 14.05 -24.67 11.92
N ALA A 156 13.71 -23.60 12.63
CA ALA A 156 14.69 -22.64 13.13
C ALA A 156 14.10 -21.78 14.26
N GLU A 157 13.96 -22.38 15.44
CA GLU A 157 14.09 -21.63 16.69
C GLU A 157 15.47 -20.95 16.67
N THR A 158 15.51 -19.63 16.53
CA THR A 158 16.71 -18.85 16.82
C THR A 158 16.70 -18.51 18.31
N GLU A 159 16.97 -19.51 19.15
CA GLU A 159 17.54 -19.25 20.47
C GLU A 159 19.06 -19.13 20.31
N ALA A 160 19.57 -17.94 20.60
CA ALA A 160 21.00 -17.69 20.71
C ALA A 160 21.54 -18.34 21.99
N PRO A 161 22.64 -19.13 21.95
CA PRO A 161 23.38 -19.44 23.15
C PRO A 161 24.66 -18.60 23.27
N VAL A 162 24.88 -18.22 24.52
CA VAL A 162 26.04 -17.58 25.13
C VAL A 162 27.30 -18.45 25.06
N ALA A 163 28.45 -17.78 25.18
CA ALA A 163 29.79 -18.25 24.83
C ALA A 163 30.44 -19.34 25.71
N ALA A 164 31.18 -20.25 25.02
CA ALA A 164 32.52 -20.84 25.30
C ALA A 164 32.74 -21.73 26.57
N PRO A 165 33.80 -22.59 26.66
CA PRO A 165 35.00 -22.69 25.79
C PRO A 165 35.56 -24.11 25.44
N VAL A 166 36.46 -24.11 24.43
CA VAL A 166 37.68 -24.94 24.13
C VAL A 166 37.71 -26.47 24.24
N ALA A 167 38.13 -27.17 23.16
CA ALA A 167 39.35 -28.01 23.08
C ALA A 167 39.42 -28.89 21.80
N GLY A 168 40.59 -28.84 21.10
CA GLY A 168 41.21 -29.89 20.24
C GLY A 168 40.46 -30.34 18.97
N SER A 169 41.05 -30.79 17.88
CA SER A 169 42.41 -30.92 17.33
C SER A 169 42.22 -31.37 15.88
N GLU A 170 43.10 -30.93 14.96
CA GLU A 170 43.64 -31.65 13.77
C GLU A 170 42.70 -32.57 12.93
N GLY A 171 42.63 -32.53 11.59
CA GLY A 171 43.50 -32.01 10.55
C GLY A 171 43.08 -32.56 9.17
N GLY A 172 43.88 -32.29 8.13
CA GLY A 172 43.86 -33.00 6.82
C GLY A 172 42.97 -32.36 5.74
N ARG A 173 43.48 -31.42 4.93
CA ARG A 173 44.23 -31.57 3.65
C ARG A 173 43.46 -32.13 2.44
N SER A 174 43.51 -31.31 1.38
CA SER A 174 43.61 -31.63 -0.06
C SER A 174 42.32 -32.02 -0.79
N ARG A 175 41.79 -31.19 -1.71
CA ARG A 175 42.29 -30.72 -3.03
C ARG A 175 42.07 -31.74 -4.17
N ALA A 176 41.09 -31.37 -5.01
CA ALA A 176 41.10 -31.37 -6.48
C ALA A 176 40.72 -32.61 -7.30
N ARG A 177 39.84 -32.29 -8.27
CA ARG A 177 39.90 -32.53 -9.73
C ARG A 177 39.25 -33.78 -10.35
N ARG A 178 38.29 -33.43 -11.23
CA ARG A 178 38.09 -33.82 -12.66
C ARG A 178 37.78 -35.27 -13.04
N GLY A 179 36.84 -35.36 -14.00
CA GLY A 179 36.64 -36.46 -14.95
C GLY A 179 35.18 -36.94 -14.91
N SER A 180 34.27 -36.50 -15.78
CA SER A 180 34.12 -36.78 -17.22
C SER A 180 33.57 -38.18 -17.55
N ALA A 181 32.59 -38.16 -18.46
CA ALA A 181 32.00 -39.24 -19.26
C ALA A 181 30.98 -40.13 -18.54
N ALA A 182 29.94 -40.67 -19.17
CA ALA A 182 29.24 -40.49 -20.45
C ALA A 182 28.07 -41.51 -20.43
N ALA A 183 27.23 -41.46 -21.48
CA ALA A 183 26.12 -42.35 -21.81
C ALA A 183 24.77 -42.00 -21.17
N GLY A 184 23.67 -41.89 -21.90
CA GLY A 184 23.45 -42.15 -23.31
C GLY A 184 22.04 -42.69 -23.54
N GLY A 185 21.31 -42.05 -24.45
CA GLY A 185 20.14 -42.58 -25.14
C GLY A 185 18.80 -42.39 -24.40
N ALA A 186 17.66 -42.25 -25.08
CA ALA A 186 17.35 -41.98 -26.48
C ALA A 186 15.83 -41.75 -26.51
N ALA A 187 15.34 -40.74 -27.22
CA ALA A 187 13.98 -40.74 -27.76
C ALA A 187 13.90 -39.75 -28.93
N VAL A 188 13.95 -40.34 -30.12
CA VAL A 188 13.68 -39.73 -31.41
C VAL A 188 12.18 -39.76 -31.68
N SER A 189 11.68 -38.69 -32.29
CA SER A 189 10.74 -38.65 -33.43
C SER A 189 9.61 -37.62 -33.26
N ALA A 190 9.74 -36.52 -34.00
CA ALA A 190 8.65 -35.65 -34.47
C ALA A 190 8.27 -36.10 -35.90
N PRO A 191 7.50 -35.33 -36.72
CA PRO A 191 6.35 -34.44 -36.47
C PRO A 191 5.15 -34.79 -37.41
N SER A 192 3.98 -34.17 -37.23
CA SER A 192 2.89 -33.99 -38.24
C SER A 192 1.66 -33.42 -37.52
N ALA A 193 0.82 -32.50 -38.01
CA ALA A 193 0.75 -31.65 -39.18
C ALA A 193 -0.29 -30.53 -38.89
N ALA A 194 -0.22 -29.44 -39.63
CA ALA A 194 -1.24 -28.41 -39.70
C ALA A 194 -2.45 -28.87 -40.55
N SER A 195 -3.68 -28.42 -40.23
CA SER A 195 -4.70 -27.93 -41.20
C SER A 195 -6.08 -27.67 -40.56
N SER A 196 -6.78 -26.69 -41.15
CA SER A 196 -8.21 -26.28 -41.08
C SER A 196 -8.59 -25.38 -39.89
N ALA A 197 -9.04 -24.12 -40.02
CA ALA A 197 -9.83 -23.36 -41.00
C ALA A 197 -11.36 -23.60 -40.95
N ALA A 198 -12.08 -22.69 -40.27
CA ALA A 198 -13.43 -22.16 -40.55
C ALA A 198 -13.72 -21.04 -39.50
N ALA A 199 -13.68 -19.75 -39.83
CA ALA A 199 -14.70 -18.96 -40.54
C ALA A 199 -16.02 -18.78 -39.75
N GLY A 200 -16.35 -17.53 -39.40
CA GLY A 200 -17.64 -17.13 -38.82
C GLY A 200 -17.61 -15.72 -38.22
N ALA A 201 -17.76 -14.71 -39.06
CA ALA A 201 -17.68 -13.30 -38.74
C ALA A 201 -19.05 -12.65 -38.42
N ALA A 202 -18.94 -11.46 -37.81
CA ALA A 202 -19.75 -10.25 -38.01
C ALA A 202 -21.06 -10.07 -37.23
N GLY A 203 -21.17 -8.86 -36.65
CA GLY A 203 -22.39 -8.30 -36.07
C GLY A 203 -22.15 -6.93 -35.43
N ALA A 204 -21.69 -5.95 -36.22
CA ALA A 204 -21.62 -4.54 -35.85
C ALA A 204 -22.81 -3.77 -36.47
N ALA A 205 -23.46 -2.91 -35.68
CA ALA A 205 -24.27 -1.75 -36.09
C ALA A 205 -24.53 -0.91 -34.83
N ALA A 206 -24.06 0.33 -34.66
CA ALA A 206 -24.27 1.59 -35.41
C ALA A 206 -25.27 2.52 -34.70
N SER A 207 -24.87 3.79 -34.65
CA SER A 207 -25.36 4.95 -33.89
C SER A 207 -26.73 5.54 -34.29
N SER A 208 -27.32 6.32 -33.37
CA SER A 208 -27.92 7.65 -33.61
C SER A 208 -28.02 8.35 -32.24
N ALA A 209 -27.57 9.57 -31.94
CA ALA A 209 -27.55 10.90 -32.58
C ALA A 209 -28.87 11.69 -32.47
N ALA A 210 -28.73 12.88 -31.85
CA ALA A 210 -29.54 14.11 -31.93
C ALA A 210 -30.63 14.38 -30.87
N GLY A 211 -30.50 15.55 -30.23
CA GLY A 211 -31.51 16.16 -29.36
C GLY A 211 -30.97 17.35 -28.56
N ARG A 212 -30.71 18.47 -29.23
CA ARG A 212 -30.18 19.74 -28.70
C ARG A 212 -31.34 20.74 -28.55
N ALA A 213 -31.47 21.41 -27.40
CA ALA A 213 -32.25 22.64 -27.20
C ALA A 213 -31.62 23.38 -26.00
N THR A 214 -30.85 24.46 -26.15
CA THR A 214 -31.19 25.88 -26.43
C THR A 214 -32.25 26.47 -25.50
N GLY A 215 -31.83 27.41 -24.64
CA GLY A 215 -32.71 28.26 -23.84
C GLY A 215 -31.93 29.11 -22.85
N GLY A 216 -31.26 30.15 -23.35
CA GLY A 216 -30.80 31.27 -22.52
C GLY A 216 -31.88 32.34 -22.47
N VAL A 217 -32.12 32.93 -21.30
CA VAL A 217 -32.73 34.26 -21.14
C VAL A 217 -31.99 35.00 -20.04
N THR A 218 -31.61 36.22 -20.42
CA THR A 218 -30.93 37.27 -19.68
C THR A 218 -31.93 38.16 -18.93
N GLY A 219 -31.47 38.78 -17.83
CA GLY A 219 -31.77 40.17 -17.51
C GLY A 219 -32.92 40.40 -16.52
N GLY A 220 -32.61 41.14 -15.44
CA GLY A 220 -33.58 41.63 -14.47
C GLY A 220 -32.91 42.25 -13.24
N SER A 221 -32.19 43.34 -13.47
CA SER A 221 -31.77 44.31 -12.45
C SER A 221 -32.98 45.07 -11.92
N GLU A 222 -33.07 45.30 -10.60
CA GLU A 222 -33.48 46.60 -10.04
C GLU A 222 -33.25 46.68 -8.52
N ASP A 223 -32.73 47.84 -8.14
CA ASP A 223 -32.33 48.30 -6.82
C ASP A 223 -33.50 48.52 -5.86
N ALA A 224 -33.26 48.33 -4.55
CA ALA A 224 -33.88 49.15 -3.51
C ALA A 224 -33.00 49.18 -2.25
N ALA A 225 -32.60 50.39 -1.88
CA ALA A 225 -31.64 50.73 -0.84
C ALA A 225 -32.25 50.86 0.56
N GLY A 226 -31.53 50.32 1.56
CA GLY A 226 -31.27 50.82 2.94
C GLY A 226 -32.44 51.16 3.88
N PRO A 227 -32.18 51.56 5.15
CA PRO A 227 -30.92 51.77 5.89
C PRO A 227 -30.89 50.93 7.22
N ALA A 228 -29.98 50.96 8.20
CA ALA A 228 -29.18 52.03 8.81
C ALA A 228 -28.16 51.43 9.83
N GLY A 229 -27.04 52.13 10.05
CA GLY A 229 -26.19 52.14 11.27
C GLY A 229 -25.47 50.83 11.65
N VAL A 230 -24.20 50.75 12.05
CA VAL A 230 -23.37 51.65 12.88
C VAL A 230 -21.91 51.19 12.68
N GLU A 231 -20.96 52.10 12.50
CA GLU A 231 -19.50 51.87 12.63
C GLU A 231 -19.08 52.00 14.12
N PRO A 232 -17.83 51.69 14.57
CA PRO A 232 -16.63 51.23 13.84
C PRO A 232 -15.86 50.08 14.56
N ALA A 233 -14.79 49.59 13.91
CA ALA A 233 -13.43 49.44 14.48
C ALA A 233 -12.72 48.13 14.10
N GLY A 234 -11.75 48.27 13.21
CA GLY A 234 -10.42 47.66 13.36
C GLY A 234 -10.27 46.20 12.97
N LEU A 235 -10.13 45.92 11.67
CA LEU A 235 -9.37 44.76 11.23
C LEU A 235 -8.38 45.21 10.15
N ALA A 236 -7.11 45.19 10.55
CA ALA A 236 -5.99 45.21 9.63
C ALA A 236 -6.19 44.11 8.59
N GLY A 237 -5.91 44.43 7.32
CA GLY A 237 -6.01 43.48 6.23
C GLY A 237 -5.17 42.25 6.51
N GLU A 238 -5.82 41.09 6.57
CA GLU A 238 -5.14 39.81 6.40
C GLU A 238 -4.79 39.67 4.91
N PRO A 239 -3.52 39.49 4.54
CA PRO A 239 -3.21 39.03 3.20
C PRO A 239 -3.69 37.57 3.09
N ALA A 240 -4.50 37.33 2.07
CA ALA A 240 -4.74 35.99 1.59
C ALA A 240 -3.41 35.37 1.14
N GLU A 241 -2.92 34.37 1.87
CA GLU A 241 -1.98 33.38 1.33
C GLU A 241 -2.37 31.98 1.81
N ASP A 242 -3.13 31.33 0.94
CA ASP A 242 -3.28 29.89 0.85
C ASP A 242 -1.94 29.29 0.42
N ALA A 243 -1.18 28.72 1.37
CA ALA A 243 0.06 27.98 1.10
C ALA A 243 0.05 26.66 1.87
N SER A 244 -0.38 25.62 1.16
CA SER A 244 -0.27 24.20 1.47
C SER A 244 0.91 23.84 2.39
N ALA A 245 0.62 23.58 3.65
CA ALA A 245 1.58 22.92 4.55
C ALA A 245 1.92 21.52 3.98
N PRO A 246 3.21 21.17 3.84
CA PRO A 246 3.59 19.86 3.33
C PRO A 246 3.14 18.76 4.28
N ARG A 247 2.29 17.84 3.81
CA ARG A 247 1.80 16.68 4.58
C ARG A 247 2.90 15.64 4.87
N ILE A 248 4.05 15.77 4.23
CA ILE A 248 5.20 14.87 4.40
C ILE A 248 6.11 15.40 5.51
N ASN A 249 6.40 14.56 6.50
CA ASN A 249 7.46 14.84 7.47
C ASN A 249 8.84 14.71 6.78
N LEU A 250 9.30 15.83 6.21
CA LEU A 250 10.56 16.01 5.49
C LEU A 250 11.75 15.37 6.20
N GLN A 251 11.82 15.57 7.53
CA GLN A 251 12.89 15.03 8.36
C GLN A 251 12.88 13.50 8.34
N SER A 252 11.73 12.88 8.52
CA SER A 252 11.64 11.41 8.50
C SER A 252 11.96 10.83 7.13
N ALA A 253 11.53 11.49 6.05
CA ALA A 253 11.75 11.07 4.67
C ALA A 253 13.25 11.12 4.32
N LEU A 254 13.91 12.23 4.64
CA LEU A 254 15.34 12.41 4.42
C LEU A 254 16.18 11.45 5.28
N MET A 255 15.82 11.26 6.56
CA MET A 255 16.53 10.32 7.43
C MET A 255 16.46 8.88 6.91
N LYS A 256 15.27 8.43 6.47
CA LYS A 256 15.09 7.10 5.90
C LYS A 256 15.86 6.94 4.59
N ALA A 257 15.77 7.92 3.70
CA ALA A 257 16.45 7.88 2.41
C ALA A 257 17.97 7.84 2.55
N VAL A 258 18.55 8.63 3.46
CA VAL A 258 20.00 8.61 3.75
C VAL A 258 20.42 7.28 4.36
N ASN A 259 19.67 6.76 5.34
CA ASN A 259 20.00 5.47 5.98
C ASN A 259 19.86 4.27 5.03
N ALA A 260 18.94 4.33 4.06
CA ALA A 260 18.75 3.27 3.07
C ALA A 260 19.74 3.31 1.91
N THR A 261 20.45 4.42 1.72
CA THR A 261 21.37 4.64 0.59
C THR A 261 22.80 4.95 1.02
N SER A 262 23.08 4.99 2.32
CA SER A 262 24.43 5.10 2.87
C SER A 262 25.22 3.82 2.61
N GLY A 263 26.43 3.97 2.06
CA GLY A 263 27.38 2.86 1.93
C GLY A 263 28.09 2.51 3.24
N ASP A 264 29.09 1.64 3.16
CA ASP A 264 29.91 1.20 4.30
C ASP A 264 30.69 2.34 4.97
N ASP A 265 30.86 3.47 4.27
CA ASP A 265 31.48 4.69 4.77
C ASP A 265 30.51 5.60 5.54
N GLY A 266 29.22 5.25 5.58
CA GLY A 266 28.16 6.04 6.23
C GLY A 266 27.70 7.26 5.43
N TRP A 267 28.15 7.41 4.17
CA TRP A 267 27.76 8.51 3.29
C TRP A 267 26.86 8.00 2.16
N ALA A 268 25.86 8.81 1.82
CA ALA A 268 24.94 8.54 0.72
C ALA A 268 25.13 9.56 -0.40
N HIS A 269 25.11 9.13 -1.66
CA HIS A 269 25.13 10.07 -2.78
C HIS A 269 23.77 10.78 -2.92
N LEU A 270 23.78 12.10 -3.13
CA LEU A 270 22.54 12.90 -3.26
C LEU A 270 21.61 12.37 -4.37
N SER A 271 22.17 11.85 -5.46
CA SER A 271 21.40 11.24 -6.55
C SER A 271 20.66 9.97 -6.12
N GLN A 272 21.30 9.15 -5.28
CA GLN A 272 20.68 7.94 -4.73
C GLN A 272 19.62 8.29 -3.69
N VAL A 273 19.88 9.28 -2.84
CA VAL A 273 18.91 9.82 -1.88
C VAL A 273 17.69 10.39 -2.61
N GLY A 274 17.90 11.18 -3.67
CA GLY A 274 16.83 11.71 -4.50
C GLY A 274 16.01 10.63 -5.21
N GLN A 275 16.68 9.62 -5.77
CA GLN A 275 16.00 8.48 -6.38
C GLN A 275 15.21 7.67 -5.35
N HIS A 276 15.75 7.47 -4.15
CA HIS A 276 15.05 6.79 -3.06
C HIS A 276 13.83 7.60 -2.59
N LEU A 277 13.95 8.92 -2.43
CA LEU A 277 12.83 9.80 -2.08
C LEU A 277 11.73 9.75 -3.13
N SER A 278 12.05 9.83 -4.42
CA SER A 278 11.05 9.75 -5.49
C SER A 278 10.33 8.40 -5.57
N ARG A 279 10.97 7.32 -5.11
CA ARG A 279 10.39 5.96 -5.08
C ARG A 279 9.57 5.70 -3.82
N ALA A 280 10.05 6.19 -2.68
CA ALA A 280 9.39 6.02 -1.39
C ALA A 280 8.25 7.02 -1.18
N HIS A 281 8.33 8.18 -1.82
CA HIS A 281 7.39 9.29 -1.70
C HIS A 281 7.18 9.90 -3.09
N VAL A 282 6.14 9.43 -3.79
CA VAL A 282 5.80 9.86 -5.16
C VAL A 282 5.47 11.36 -5.21
N ASP A 283 4.93 11.92 -4.13
CA ASP A 283 4.55 13.33 -4.01
C ASP A 283 5.67 14.23 -3.48
N PHE A 284 6.90 13.73 -3.37
CA PHE A 284 8.01 14.55 -2.88
C PHE A 284 8.52 15.52 -3.95
N ASP A 285 8.27 16.81 -3.76
CA ASP A 285 8.89 17.90 -4.53
C ASP A 285 9.69 18.84 -3.60
N PRO A 286 10.99 19.10 -3.85
CA PRO A 286 11.77 20.11 -3.12
C PRO A 286 11.13 21.51 -3.10
N ARG A 287 10.31 21.84 -4.11
CA ARG A 287 9.63 23.13 -4.24
C ARG A 287 8.53 23.32 -3.19
N ASP A 288 7.90 22.24 -2.72
CA ASP A 288 6.90 22.28 -1.66
C ASP A 288 7.51 22.68 -0.31
N PHE A 289 8.84 22.59 -0.21
CA PHE A 289 9.62 23.02 0.94
C PHE A 289 10.36 24.34 0.69
N GLY A 290 10.08 25.04 -0.41
CA GLY A 290 10.69 26.35 -0.72
C GLY A 290 12.02 26.28 -1.47
N HIS A 291 12.47 25.10 -1.92
CA HIS A 291 13.77 24.93 -2.57
C HIS A 291 13.66 24.51 -4.03
N ARG A 292 14.43 25.17 -4.90
CA ARG A 292 14.47 24.82 -6.34
C ARG A 292 15.22 23.52 -6.65
N LYS A 293 16.04 23.04 -5.71
CA LYS A 293 16.92 21.87 -5.88
C LYS A 293 17.02 21.08 -4.59
N LEU A 294 17.07 19.75 -4.71
CA LEU A 294 17.29 18.83 -3.58
C LEU A 294 18.60 19.11 -2.84
N SER A 295 19.65 19.54 -3.55
CA SER A 295 20.94 19.91 -2.95
C SER A 295 20.81 21.05 -1.94
N THR A 296 20.00 22.06 -2.25
CA THR A 296 19.78 23.23 -1.38
C THR A 296 18.93 22.84 -0.19
N LEU A 297 17.85 22.07 -0.43
CA LEU A 297 17.00 21.53 0.63
C LEU A 297 17.81 20.73 1.65
N VAL A 298 18.69 19.82 1.19
CA VAL A 298 19.49 18.96 2.08
C VAL A 298 20.58 19.75 2.81
N ALA A 299 21.19 20.74 2.16
CA ALA A 299 22.22 21.57 2.78
C ALA A 299 21.70 22.40 3.96
N GLU A 300 20.42 22.79 3.94
CA GLU A 300 19.81 23.60 5.00
C GLU A 300 19.31 22.76 6.20
N GLN A 301 19.32 21.43 6.12
CA GLN A 301 18.83 20.59 7.21
C GLN A 301 19.87 20.47 8.35
N PRO A 302 19.54 20.86 9.59
CA PRO A 302 20.52 20.91 10.69
C PRO A 302 20.98 19.54 11.19
N TYR A 303 20.27 18.47 10.81
CA TYR A 303 20.56 17.09 11.17
C TYR A 303 21.31 16.32 10.08
N LEU A 304 21.65 16.97 8.95
CA LEU A 304 22.42 16.38 7.86
C LEU A 304 23.78 17.06 7.73
N GLU A 305 24.80 16.26 7.47
CA GLU A 305 26.11 16.71 7.03
C GLU A 305 26.21 16.51 5.53
N HIS A 306 26.89 17.42 4.83
CA HIS A 306 27.10 17.32 3.39
C HIS A 306 28.56 17.58 3.04
N ARG A 307 29.06 16.85 2.05
CA ARG A 307 30.37 17.06 1.44
C ARG A 307 30.26 16.98 -0.08
N THR A 308 31.13 17.68 -0.79
CA THR A 308 31.21 17.58 -2.25
C THR A 308 32.54 16.96 -2.62
N GLU A 309 32.50 15.76 -3.19
CA GLU A 309 33.69 15.02 -3.62
C GLU A 309 33.55 14.67 -5.10
N GLY A 310 34.56 15.00 -5.92
CA GLY A 310 34.53 14.76 -7.36
C GLY A 310 33.36 15.42 -8.11
N GLY A 311 32.84 16.55 -7.62
CA GLY A 311 31.69 17.25 -8.20
C GLY A 311 30.33 16.60 -7.90
N ARG A 312 30.29 15.58 -7.03
CA ARG A 312 29.05 14.94 -6.57
C ARG A 312 28.86 15.19 -5.08
N MET A 313 27.67 15.67 -4.72
CA MET A 313 27.30 15.92 -3.33
C MET A 313 26.95 14.58 -2.65
N GLN A 314 27.56 14.35 -1.49
CA GLN A 314 27.24 13.26 -0.58
C GLN A 314 26.69 13.83 0.72
N VAL A 315 25.81 13.07 1.35
CA VAL A 315 25.03 13.47 2.52
C VAL A 315 25.06 12.35 3.55
N ALA A 316 25.18 12.70 4.82
CA ALA A 316 25.20 11.76 5.93
C ALA A 316 24.39 12.32 7.11
N LEU A 317 23.96 11.45 8.01
CA LEU A 317 23.29 11.88 9.24
C LEU A 317 24.33 12.39 10.24
N LYS A 318 24.09 13.58 10.79
CA LYS A 318 24.92 14.13 11.85
C LYS A 318 24.81 13.22 13.08
N ARG A 319 25.91 12.56 13.47
CA ARG A 319 25.93 11.75 14.70
C ARG A 319 25.54 12.64 15.88
N ARG A 320 24.43 12.33 16.56
CA ARG A 320 24.13 12.94 17.85
C ARG A 320 25.28 12.61 18.79
N ALA A 321 26.01 13.64 19.23
CA ALA A 321 26.94 13.51 20.33
C ALA A 321 26.21 12.87 21.51
N GLY A 322 26.68 11.69 21.94
CA GLY A 322 26.00 10.87 22.92
C GLY A 322 25.70 11.64 24.21
N ARG A 323 24.48 11.46 24.73
CA ARG A 323 24.27 11.56 26.17
C ARG A 323 25.09 10.43 26.81
N ARG A 324 26.08 10.84 27.59
CA ARG A 324 26.75 10.00 28.59
C ARG A 324 25.73 9.47 29.60
#